data_AF-A0A2D5Y4K4-F1
#
_entry.id   AF-A0A2D5Y4K4-F1
#
_cell.length_a   1.000
_cell.length_b   1.000
_cell.length_c   1.000
_cell.angle_alpha   90.00
_cell.angle_beta   90.00
_cell.angle_gamma   90.00
#
_symmetry.space_group_name_H-M   'P 1'
#
loop_
_entity.id
_entity.type
_entity.pdbx_description
1 polymer ?
#
loop_
_entity_poly.entity_id
_entity_poly.type
_entity_poly.pdbx_seq_one_letter_code
_entity_poly.pdbx_strand_id
1 'polypeptide(L)'
;MLKNTLCNIGLFKDCGDSFFTNLAAGAKSHKYNKGKILFLHGDKGDNFFYVQSGWVKLFRETLDGTQAVVDIFTTGHIFGDTAIFEDGIYPYSAEIVESSEIITLPIAPLKEEIANNSKFAFSMLGSMAKYRRQQDREIEHRSIQNASQRIGCFLLRLLQQNEDGQVQIHLPYDKMLVASRLGMQPETFSRALKKLQNETGIRVKGSTITMDDCNQLVRYSCAACTSEFPCKDISSAAE
;
A
#
# COMPACT_ATOMS: atom_id res chain seq x y z
N MET A 1 12.70 2.20 19.98
CA MET A 1 12.75 2.20 18.50
C MET A 1 11.38 1.92 17.90
N LEU A 2 10.75 0.78 18.21
CA LEU A 2 9.42 0.41 17.68
C LEU A 2 8.31 1.44 18.00
N LYS A 3 8.27 1.95 19.25
CA LYS A 3 7.33 3.02 19.65
C LYS A 3 7.43 4.25 18.74
N ASN A 4 8.64 4.71 18.42
CA ASN A 4 8.84 5.88 17.56
C ASN A 4 8.32 5.63 16.14
N THR A 5 8.54 4.44 15.58
CA THR A 5 7.99 4.05 14.28
C THR A 5 6.46 4.07 14.30
N LEU A 6 5.84 3.54 15.36
CA LEU A 6 4.38 3.51 15.50
C LEU A 6 3.78 4.91 15.69
N CYS A 7 4.44 5.80 16.44
CA CYS A 7 3.98 7.18 16.65
C CYS A 7 3.99 8.02 15.35
N ASN A 8 4.81 7.65 14.37
CA ASN A 8 4.88 8.34 13.08
C ASN A 8 3.82 7.85 12.07
N ILE A 9 3.02 6.85 12.43
CA ILE A 9 1.92 6.40 11.57
C ILE A 9 0.77 7.39 11.72
N GLY A 10 0.40 8.08 10.63
CA GLY A 10 -0.64 9.12 10.64
C GLY A 10 -1.99 8.68 11.21
N LEU A 11 -2.31 7.38 11.13
CA LEU A 11 -3.50 6.78 11.77
C LEU A 11 -3.51 6.96 13.29
N PHE A 12 -2.35 6.85 13.96
CA PHE A 12 -2.24 6.85 15.42
C PHE A 12 -1.98 8.23 16.03
N LYS A 13 -2.09 9.31 15.24
CA LYS A 13 -1.84 10.69 15.71
C LYS A 13 -2.71 11.16 16.88
N ASP A 14 -3.91 10.57 17.02
CA ASP A 14 -4.88 10.91 18.06
C ASP A 14 -4.81 9.97 19.29
N CYS A 15 -3.80 9.08 19.33
CA CYS A 15 -3.61 8.13 20.41
C CYS A 15 -2.69 8.67 21.51
N GLY A 16 -2.96 8.26 22.76
CA GLY A 16 -2.13 8.62 23.91
C GLY A 16 -0.93 7.68 24.13
N ASP A 17 -0.04 8.05 25.04
CA ASP A 17 1.15 7.25 25.40
C ASP A 17 0.81 5.85 25.94
N SER A 18 -0.32 5.71 26.62
CA SER A 18 -0.81 4.42 27.13
C SER A 18 -1.10 3.43 26.00
N PHE A 19 -1.76 3.90 24.93
CA PHE A 19 -2.02 3.11 23.72
C PHE A 19 -0.72 2.59 23.12
N PHE A 20 0.26 3.47 22.89
CA PHE A 20 1.54 3.07 22.31
C PHE A 20 2.32 2.11 23.20
N THR A 21 2.20 2.24 24.52
CA THR A 21 2.84 1.33 25.47
C THR A 21 2.23 -0.07 25.37
N ASN A 22 0.89 -0.16 25.37
CA ASN A 22 0.16 -1.42 25.25
C ASN A 22 0.39 -2.09 23.88
N LEU A 23 0.35 -1.29 22.81
CA LEU A 23 0.58 -1.77 21.45
C LEU A 23 2.02 -2.29 21.30
N ALA A 24 3.02 -1.53 21.76
CA ALA A 24 4.43 -1.91 21.67
C ALA A 24 4.78 -3.14 22.52
N ALA A 25 4.08 -3.38 23.63
CA ALA A 25 4.32 -4.56 24.49
C ALA A 25 4.02 -5.89 23.78
N GLY A 26 3.02 -5.92 22.88
CA GLY A 26 2.70 -7.10 22.08
C GLY A 26 3.30 -7.10 20.67
N ALA A 27 3.94 -6.01 20.27
CA ALA A 27 4.41 -5.82 18.90
C ALA A 27 5.73 -6.56 18.64
N LYS A 28 5.87 -7.12 17.44
CA LYS A 28 7.08 -7.85 17.03
C LYS A 28 7.48 -7.48 15.61
N SER A 29 8.72 -7.02 15.42
CA SER A 29 9.31 -6.87 14.08
C SER A 29 9.93 -8.18 13.63
N HIS A 30 9.61 -8.61 12.42
CA HIS A 30 10.20 -9.79 11.80
C HIS A 30 10.59 -9.50 10.35
N LYS A 31 11.74 -10.05 9.96
CA LYS A 31 12.14 -10.13 8.55
C LYS A 31 11.63 -11.43 7.97
N TYR A 32 10.89 -11.31 6.88
CA TYR A 32 10.35 -12.44 6.15
C TYR A 32 10.97 -12.53 4.76
N ASN A 33 11.21 -13.77 4.32
CA ASN A 33 11.65 -14.06 2.97
C ASN A 33 10.44 -14.10 2.02
N LYS A 34 10.70 -13.88 0.72
CA LYS A 34 9.71 -14.07 -0.35
C LYS A 34 9.03 -15.45 -0.24
N GLY A 35 7.73 -15.49 -0.50
CA GLY A 35 6.88 -16.68 -0.47
C GLY A 35 6.34 -17.02 0.92
N LYS A 36 6.71 -16.28 1.96
CA LYS A 36 6.15 -16.50 3.29
C LYS A 36 4.69 -16.08 3.34
N ILE A 37 3.79 -17.02 3.65
CA ILE A 37 2.40 -16.75 4.03
C ILE A 37 2.38 -16.20 5.46
N LEU A 38 1.74 -15.05 5.65
CA LEU A 38 1.54 -14.42 6.96
C LEU A 38 0.27 -14.94 7.63
N PHE A 39 -0.80 -15.09 6.86
CA PHE A 39 -2.07 -15.67 7.27
C PHE A 39 -2.86 -16.10 6.03
N LEU A 40 -3.80 -17.03 6.23
CA LEU A 40 -4.75 -17.48 5.23
C LEU A 40 -6.14 -16.90 5.50
N HIS A 41 -6.96 -16.85 4.46
CA HIS A 41 -8.37 -16.53 4.62
C HIS A 41 -9.04 -17.50 5.61
N GLY A 42 -9.86 -16.93 6.50
CA GLY A 42 -10.59 -17.68 7.53
C GLY A 42 -9.76 -17.97 8.79
N ASP A 43 -8.45 -17.71 8.77
CA ASP A 43 -7.65 -17.74 9.99
C ASP A 43 -8.15 -16.68 10.97
N LYS A 44 -8.00 -16.97 12.26
CA LYS A 44 -8.32 -16.04 13.34
C LYS A 44 -7.40 -14.81 13.28
N GLY A 45 -8.02 -13.63 13.24
CA GLY A 45 -7.35 -12.34 13.22
C GLY A 45 -7.08 -11.80 14.61
N ASP A 46 -6.01 -12.31 15.24
CA ASP A 46 -5.53 -11.80 16.54
C ASP A 46 -4.52 -10.64 16.39
N ASN A 47 -4.02 -10.41 15.18
CA ASN A 47 -3.01 -9.39 14.89
C ASN A 47 -3.36 -8.59 13.63
N PHE A 48 -2.79 -7.41 13.53
CA PHE A 48 -2.69 -6.65 12.29
C PHE A 48 -1.22 -6.36 12.03
N PHE A 49 -0.92 -5.82 10.86
CA PHE A 49 0.45 -5.76 10.36
C PHE A 49 0.74 -4.39 9.79
N TYR A 50 1.97 -3.94 9.98
CA TYR A 50 2.52 -2.73 9.37
C TYR A 50 3.74 -3.12 8.52
N VAL A 51 3.75 -2.67 7.26
CA VAL A 51 4.88 -2.89 6.35
C VAL A 51 5.94 -1.84 6.64
N GLN A 52 7.03 -2.24 7.27
CA GLN A 52 8.17 -1.35 7.52
C GLN A 52 9.06 -1.25 6.27
N SER A 53 9.22 -2.35 5.54
CA SER A 53 9.85 -2.36 4.21
C SER A 53 9.41 -3.56 3.39
N GLY A 54 9.47 -3.43 2.06
CA GLY A 54 9.18 -4.51 1.12
C GLY A 54 7.73 -4.48 0.61
N TRP A 55 7.21 -5.66 0.27
CA TRP A 55 5.94 -5.81 -0.43
C TRP A 55 5.17 -7.05 0.03
N VAL A 56 3.87 -6.88 0.22
CA VAL A 56 2.92 -7.93 0.62
C VAL A 56 1.75 -7.95 -0.37
N LYS A 57 1.39 -9.11 -0.90
CA LYS A 57 0.13 -9.26 -1.67
C LYS A 57 -0.98 -9.77 -0.77
N LEU A 58 -2.17 -9.21 -0.92
CA LEU A 58 -3.41 -9.86 -0.50
C LEU A 58 -4.01 -10.62 -1.67
N PHE A 59 -4.52 -11.81 -1.40
CA PHE A 59 -5.14 -12.64 -2.43
C PHE A 59 -6.27 -13.51 -1.89
N ARG A 60 -7.08 -14.03 -2.81
CA ARG A 60 -8.02 -15.13 -2.60
C ARG A 60 -7.67 -16.27 -3.53
N GLU A 61 -7.77 -17.49 -3.04
CA GLU A 61 -7.74 -18.67 -3.90
C GLU A 61 -9.12 -18.85 -4.53
N THR A 62 -9.15 -19.05 -5.83
CA THR A 62 -10.34 -19.39 -6.62
C THR A 62 -10.54 -20.91 -6.62
N LEU A 63 -11.73 -21.36 -7.03
CA LEU A 63 -12.08 -22.80 -7.04
C LEU A 63 -11.17 -23.64 -7.95
N ASP A 64 -10.56 -23.04 -8.96
CA ASP A 64 -9.59 -23.67 -9.87
C ASP A 64 -8.15 -23.66 -9.34
N GLY A 65 -7.93 -23.18 -8.11
CA GLY A 65 -6.62 -23.11 -7.47
C GLY A 65 -5.75 -21.94 -7.91
N THR A 66 -6.28 -21.02 -8.73
CA THR A 66 -5.55 -19.79 -9.07
C THR A 66 -5.65 -18.76 -7.94
N GLN A 67 -4.72 -17.80 -7.91
CA GLN A 67 -4.73 -16.73 -6.92
C GLN A 67 -5.21 -15.43 -7.55
N ALA A 68 -6.35 -14.94 -7.09
CA ALA A 68 -6.84 -13.61 -7.43
C ALA A 68 -6.20 -12.59 -6.48
N VAL A 69 -5.27 -11.77 -6.99
CA VAL A 69 -4.67 -10.67 -6.22
C VAL A 69 -5.71 -9.58 -5.98
N VAL A 70 -5.94 -9.26 -4.71
CA VAL A 70 -6.91 -8.25 -4.25
C VAL A 70 -6.23 -6.90 -4.12
N ASP A 71 -5.09 -6.84 -3.44
CA ASP A 71 -4.31 -5.63 -3.25
C ASP A 71 -2.83 -5.96 -3.02
N ILE A 72 -1.97 -4.93 -3.07
CA ILE A 72 -0.56 -5.02 -2.74
C ILE A 72 -0.20 -3.88 -1.80
N PHE A 73 0.40 -4.21 -0.67
CA PHE A 73 0.88 -3.26 0.32
C PHE A 73 2.40 -3.15 0.29
N THR A 74 2.90 -1.97 0.64
CA THR A 74 4.31 -1.62 0.70
C THR A 74 4.55 -0.72 1.91
N THR A 75 5.78 -0.27 2.10
CA THR A 75 6.22 0.59 3.20
C THR A 75 5.18 1.64 3.58
N GLY A 76 4.82 1.68 4.86
CA GLY A 76 3.84 2.62 5.41
C GLY A 76 2.41 2.11 5.48
N HIS A 77 2.08 1.02 4.78
CA HIS A 77 0.73 0.46 4.82
C HIS A 77 0.46 -0.41 6.05
N ILE A 78 -0.77 -0.32 6.54
CA ILE A 78 -1.37 -1.23 7.52
C ILE A 78 -2.27 -2.23 6.78
N PHE A 79 -2.31 -3.48 7.23
CA PHE A 79 -3.24 -4.49 6.74
C PHE A 79 -3.59 -5.52 7.81
N GLY A 80 -4.66 -6.28 7.58
CA GLY A 80 -5.18 -7.29 8.53
C GLY A 80 -6.06 -6.70 9.64
N ASP A 81 -6.14 -5.38 9.74
CA ASP A 81 -7.01 -4.62 10.64
C ASP A 81 -8.50 -4.82 10.37
N THR A 82 -8.88 -5.27 9.17
CA THR A 82 -10.26 -5.63 8.83
C THR A 82 -10.82 -6.75 9.70
N ALA A 83 -9.98 -7.61 10.27
CA ALA A 83 -10.42 -8.66 11.19
C ALA A 83 -11.13 -8.11 12.44
N ILE A 84 -10.93 -6.84 12.79
CA ILE A 84 -11.68 -6.17 13.87
C ILE A 84 -13.18 -6.13 13.58
N PHE A 85 -13.54 -6.01 12.30
CA PHE A 85 -14.90 -5.78 11.82
C PHE A 85 -15.52 -7.00 11.14
N GLU A 86 -14.71 -8.01 10.80
CA GLU A 86 -15.12 -9.25 10.11
C GLU A 86 -15.13 -10.43 11.09
N ASP A 87 -15.89 -10.34 12.18
CA ASP A 87 -16.07 -11.40 13.20
C ASP A 87 -14.76 -12.01 13.77
N GLY A 88 -13.64 -11.26 13.72
CA GLY A 88 -12.35 -11.74 14.21
C GLY A 88 -11.62 -12.69 13.27
N ILE A 89 -11.96 -12.74 11.97
CA ILE A 89 -11.25 -13.54 10.96
C ILE A 89 -10.62 -12.67 9.87
N TYR A 90 -9.58 -13.19 9.22
CA TYR A 90 -9.04 -12.53 8.03
C TYR A 90 -9.89 -12.84 6.78
N PRO A 91 -10.43 -11.83 6.08
CA PRO A 91 -11.21 -12.04 4.87
C PRO A 91 -10.37 -12.44 3.65
N TYR A 92 -9.05 -12.28 3.72
CA TYR A 92 -8.09 -12.55 2.63
C TYR A 92 -6.89 -13.33 3.15
N SER A 93 -6.08 -13.87 2.24
CA SER A 93 -4.75 -14.41 2.55
C SER A 93 -3.67 -13.35 2.28
N ALA A 94 -2.56 -13.39 3.00
CA ALA A 94 -1.42 -12.47 2.82
C ALA A 94 -0.10 -13.23 2.60
N GLU A 95 0.65 -12.82 1.58
CA GLU A 95 1.97 -13.40 1.24
C GLU A 95 3.01 -12.31 1.02
N ILE A 96 4.21 -12.54 1.54
CA ILE A 96 5.42 -11.74 1.29
C ILE A 96 5.92 -11.98 -0.13
N VAL A 97 5.96 -10.94 -0.98
CA VAL A 97 6.34 -11.09 -2.39
C VAL A 97 7.78 -10.69 -2.71
N GLU A 98 8.44 -10.07 -1.74
CA GLU A 98 9.86 -9.73 -1.71
C GLU A 98 10.35 -9.74 -0.25
N SER A 99 11.64 -9.92 0.01
CA SER A 99 12.18 -9.80 1.38
C SER A 99 11.68 -8.53 2.07
N SER A 100 10.94 -8.69 3.16
CA SER A 100 10.17 -7.62 3.79
C SER A 100 10.38 -7.60 5.30
N GLU A 101 10.35 -6.41 5.89
CA GLU A 101 10.28 -6.24 7.35
C GLU A 101 8.86 -5.84 7.72
N ILE A 102 8.23 -6.66 8.56
CA ILE A 102 6.83 -6.51 8.97
C ILE A 102 6.78 -6.40 10.49
N ILE A 103 6.08 -5.39 10.97
CA ILE A 103 5.72 -5.27 12.39
C ILE A 103 4.35 -5.90 12.57
N THR A 104 4.29 -6.97 13.36
CA THR A 104 3.05 -7.61 13.80
C THR A 104 2.57 -6.92 15.08
N LEU A 105 1.29 -6.56 15.13
CA LEU A 105 0.69 -5.74 16.18
C LEU A 105 -0.57 -6.45 16.70
N PRO A 106 -0.77 -6.56 18.03
CA PRO A 106 -1.97 -7.19 18.57
C PRO A 106 -3.21 -6.36 18.25
N ILE A 107 -4.32 -7.01 17.86
CA ILE A 107 -5.59 -6.31 17.59
C ILE A 107 -6.26 -5.79 18.87
N ALA A 108 -6.05 -6.44 20.01
CA ALA A 108 -6.77 -6.11 21.24
C ALA A 108 -6.60 -4.64 21.70
N PRO A 109 -5.38 -4.07 21.79
CA PRO A 109 -5.21 -2.64 22.11
C PRO A 109 -5.87 -1.70 21.11
N LEU A 110 -5.86 -2.07 19.83
CA LEU A 110 -6.50 -1.29 18.77
C LEU A 110 -8.04 -1.27 18.94
N LYS A 111 -8.63 -2.43 19.24
CA LYS A 111 -10.06 -2.56 19.52
C LYS A 111 -10.50 -1.76 20.76
N GLU A 112 -9.68 -1.81 21.82
CA GLU A 112 -9.92 -1.03 23.04
C GLU A 112 -9.83 0.48 22.77
N GLU A 113 -8.85 0.92 21.99
CA GLU A 113 -8.71 2.34 21.62
C GLU A 113 -9.90 2.82 20.80
N ILE A 114 -10.39 2.03 19.83
CA ILE A 114 -11.60 2.37 19.06
C ILE A 114 -12.83 2.53 19.97
N ALA A 115 -12.97 1.67 20.97
CA ALA A 115 -14.11 1.70 21.89
C ALA A 115 -14.08 2.92 22.84
N ASN A 116 -12.88 3.37 23.23
CA ASN A 116 -12.71 4.37 24.29
C ASN A 116 -12.30 5.77 23.79
N ASN A 117 -11.80 5.89 22.55
CA ASN A 117 -11.31 7.14 21.98
C ASN A 117 -12.05 7.47 20.67
N SER A 118 -13.09 8.31 20.79
CA SER A 118 -13.91 8.71 19.64
C SER A 118 -13.11 9.46 18.56
N LYS A 119 -12.09 10.24 18.94
CA LYS A 119 -11.21 10.90 17.96
C LYS A 119 -10.45 9.88 17.14
N PHE A 120 -9.89 8.87 17.79
CA PHE A 120 -9.23 7.77 17.09
C PHE A 120 -10.18 6.99 16.19
N ALA A 121 -11.40 6.68 16.66
CA ALA A 121 -12.42 6.05 15.84
C ALA A 121 -12.76 6.88 14.58
N PHE A 122 -12.90 8.21 14.71
CA PHE A 122 -13.08 9.10 13.55
C PHE A 122 -11.86 9.11 12.62
N SER A 123 -10.64 9.07 13.15
CA SER A 123 -9.42 8.96 12.34
C SER A 123 -9.33 7.63 11.59
N MET A 124 -9.77 6.53 12.20
CA MET A 124 -9.91 5.22 11.55
C MET A 124 -10.93 5.26 10.41
N LEU A 125 -12.13 5.79 10.67
CA LEU A 125 -13.16 5.98 9.63
C LEU A 125 -12.67 6.88 8.48
N GLY A 126 -11.94 7.95 8.82
CA GLY A 126 -11.31 8.84 7.85
C GLY A 126 -10.29 8.10 6.97
N SER A 127 -9.47 7.23 7.56
CA SER A 127 -8.52 6.37 6.85
C SER A 127 -9.23 5.40 5.91
N MET A 128 -10.26 4.69 6.38
CA MET A 128 -11.07 3.79 5.55
C MET A 128 -11.75 4.53 4.39
N ALA A 129 -12.27 5.73 4.64
CA ALA A 129 -12.87 6.57 3.59
C ALA A 129 -11.83 7.05 2.56
N LYS A 130 -10.59 7.36 2.99
CA LYS A 130 -9.47 7.67 2.08
C LYS A 130 -9.14 6.45 1.21
N TYR A 131 -8.98 5.27 1.81
CA TYR A 131 -8.69 4.03 1.10
C TYR A 131 -9.81 3.66 0.10
N ARG A 132 -11.08 3.76 0.49
CA ARG A 132 -12.21 3.52 -0.42
C ARG A 132 -12.22 4.48 -1.61
N ARG A 133 -12.01 5.78 -1.39
CA ARG A 133 -11.90 6.75 -2.49
C ARG A 133 -10.74 6.42 -3.44
N GLN A 134 -9.63 5.89 -2.93
CA GLN A 134 -8.52 5.45 -3.77
C GLN A 134 -8.93 4.28 -4.67
N GLN A 135 -9.68 3.30 -4.15
CA GLN A 135 -10.24 2.20 -4.94
C GLN A 135 -11.22 2.68 -6.01
N ASP A 136 -12.14 3.58 -5.64
CA ASP A 136 -13.10 4.18 -6.59
C ASP A 136 -12.38 4.91 -7.74
N ARG A 137 -11.32 5.67 -7.44
CA ARG A 137 -10.47 6.31 -8.45
C ARG A 137 -9.76 5.32 -9.35
N GLU A 138 -9.31 4.19 -8.82
CA GLU A 138 -8.69 3.15 -9.65
C GLU A 138 -9.68 2.52 -10.63
N ILE A 139 -10.96 2.42 -10.23
CA ILE A 139 -12.05 2.00 -11.11
C ILE A 139 -12.28 3.06 -12.19
N GLU A 140 -12.37 4.34 -11.81
CA GLU A 140 -12.51 5.45 -12.76
C GLU A 140 -11.34 5.49 -13.77
N HIS A 141 -10.11 5.38 -13.28
CA HIS A 141 -8.89 5.38 -14.10
C HIS A 141 -8.86 4.23 -15.12
N ARG A 142 -9.47 3.07 -14.83
CA ARG A 142 -9.59 1.98 -15.81
C ARG A 142 -10.41 2.38 -17.03
N SER A 143 -11.35 3.31 -16.88
CA SER A 143 -12.25 3.78 -17.94
C SER A 143 -11.67 4.96 -18.73
N ILE A 144 -10.89 5.84 -18.09
CA ILE A 144 -10.45 7.11 -18.69
C ILE A 144 -8.96 7.14 -19.08
N GLN A 145 -8.12 6.31 -18.45
CA GLN A 145 -6.68 6.34 -18.67
C GLN A 145 -6.19 5.15 -19.50
N ASN A 146 -5.19 5.40 -20.35
CA ASN A 146 -4.47 4.31 -21.00
C ASN A 146 -3.51 3.60 -20.02
N ALA A 147 -3.01 2.43 -20.41
CA ALA A 147 -2.13 1.63 -19.55
C ALA A 147 -0.87 2.38 -19.06
N SER A 148 -0.25 3.22 -19.90
CA SER A 148 0.95 3.99 -19.52
C SER A 148 0.63 5.05 -18.47
N GLN A 149 -0.50 5.74 -18.60
CA GLN A 149 -0.96 6.72 -17.62
C GLN A 149 -1.28 6.07 -16.27
N ARG A 150 -1.91 4.89 -16.28
CA ARG A 150 -2.22 4.13 -15.06
C ARG A 150 -0.96 3.69 -14.32
N ILE A 151 0.07 3.24 -15.07
CA ILE A 151 1.39 2.95 -14.49
C ILE A 151 1.99 4.22 -13.89
N GLY A 152 1.94 5.34 -14.62
CA GLY A 152 2.49 6.60 -14.13
C GLY A 152 1.80 7.08 -12.84
N CYS A 153 0.47 7.03 -12.76
CA CYS A 153 -0.28 7.33 -11.53
C CYS A 153 0.11 6.40 -10.38
N PHE A 154 0.33 5.11 -10.63
CA PHE A 154 0.80 4.18 -9.61
C PHE A 154 2.20 4.56 -9.11
N LEU A 155 3.13 4.90 -10.01
CA LEU A 155 4.47 5.35 -9.63
C LEU A 155 4.44 6.65 -8.82
N LEU A 156 3.57 7.60 -9.18
CA LEU A 156 3.39 8.85 -8.43
C LEU A 156 2.93 8.62 -6.98
N ARG A 157 2.15 7.57 -6.72
CA ARG A 157 1.73 7.20 -5.35
C ARG A 157 2.83 6.53 -4.53
N LEU A 158 3.84 5.98 -5.19
CA LEU A 158 5.01 5.37 -4.52
C LEU A 158 6.13 6.38 -4.25
N LEU A 159 5.93 7.64 -4.64
CA LEU A 159 6.89 8.70 -4.37
C LEU A 159 6.99 8.95 -2.87
N GLN A 160 8.12 8.55 -2.30
CA GLN A 160 8.60 9.12 -1.05
C GLN A 160 9.51 10.28 -1.44
N GLN A 161 9.22 11.50 -0.96
CA GLN A 161 10.10 12.64 -1.22
C GLN A 161 11.43 12.39 -0.50
N ASN A 162 12.50 12.13 -1.26
CA ASN A 162 13.86 12.09 -0.73
C ASN A 162 14.44 13.51 -0.70
N GLU A 163 15.25 13.80 0.32
CA GLU A 163 15.85 15.12 0.56
C GLU A 163 16.83 15.56 -0.56
N ASP A 164 17.36 14.63 -1.35
CA ASP A 164 18.39 14.87 -2.37
C ASP A 164 17.86 15.18 -3.79
N GLY A 165 16.54 15.38 -3.95
CA GLY A 165 15.93 15.75 -5.23
C GLY A 165 15.87 14.63 -6.28
N GLN A 166 16.64 13.55 -6.14
CA GLN A 166 16.52 12.35 -6.98
C GLN A 166 15.43 11.41 -6.46
N VAL A 167 14.44 11.15 -7.32
CA VAL A 167 13.33 10.25 -7.01
C VAL A 167 13.72 8.83 -7.37
N GLN A 168 13.66 7.93 -6.39
CA GLN A 168 13.86 6.49 -6.57
C GLN A 168 12.64 5.73 -6.06
N ILE A 169 12.05 4.91 -6.94
CA ILE A 169 10.92 4.03 -6.62
C ILE A 169 11.39 2.59 -6.77
N HIS A 170 11.09 1.76 -5.76
CA HIS A 170 11.34 0.33 -5.82
C HIS A 170 10.03 -0.44 -6.01
N LEU A 171 9.90 -1.12 -7.15
CA LEU A 171 8.79 -2.02 -7.43
C LEU A 171 9.09 -3.43 -6.91
N PRO A 172 8.08 -4.27 -6.64
CA PRO A 172 8.34 -5.67 -6.34
C PRO A 172 9.06 -6.34 -7.52
N TYR A 173 9.95 -7.29 -7.23
CA TYR A 173 10.67 -8.05 -8.27
C TYR A 173 9.72 -8.65 -9.31
N ASP A 174 8.58 -9.15 -8.85
CA ASP A 174 7.55 -9.67 -9.72
C ASP A 174 6.64 -8.55 -10.23
N LYS A 175 7.02 -7.97 -11.38
CA LYS A 175 6.23 -6.94 -12.06
C LYS A 175 4.85 -7.44 -12.50
N MET A 176 4.63 -8.75 -12.56
CA MET A 176 3.31 -9.33 -12.82
C MET A 176 2.31 -8.91 -11.77
N LEU A 177 2.74 -8.82 -10.50
CA LEU A 177 1.88 -8.38 -9.41
C LEU A 177 1.41 -6.95 -9.63
N VAL A 178 2.30 -6.06 -10.05
CA VAL A 178 1.94 -4.67 -10.39
C VAL A 178 0.98 -4.66 -11.58
N ALA A 179 1.20 -5.49 -12.60
CA ALA A 179 0.29 -5.62 -13.74
C ALA A 179 -1.12 -6.08 -13.31
N SER A 180 -1.20 -7.12 -12.48
CA SER A 180 -2.46 -7.63 -11.92
C SER A 180 -3.17 -6.58 -11.05
N ARG A 181 -2.43 -5.87 -10.20
CA ARG A 181 -2.97 -4.78 -9.37
C ARG A 181 -3.53 -3.65 -10.21
N LEU A 182 -2.85 -3.35 -11.31
CA LEU A 182 -3.28 -2.40 -12.33
C LEU A 182 -4.16 -3.07 -13.39
N GLY A 183 -4.83 -4.19 -13.11
CA GLY A 183 -5.85 -4.80 -13.98
C GLY A 183 -5.44 -4.87 -15.45
N MET A 184 -4.20 -5.25 -15.74
CA MET A 184 -3.67 -5.35 -17.10
C MET A 184 -2.80 -6.60 -17.23
N GLN A 185 -2.72 -7.12 -18.45
CA GLN A 185 -1.86 -8.25 -18.73
C GLN A 185 -0.38 -7.85 -18.65
N PRO A 186 0.52 -8.78 -18.29
CA PRO A 186 1.95 -8.53 -18.17
C PRO A 186 2.62 -7.94 -19.40
N GLU A 187 2.22 -8.41 -20.59
CA GLU A 187 2.74 -7.94 -21.87
C GLU A 187 2.29 -6.51 -22.12
N THR A 188 1.05 -6.19 -21.72
CA THR A 188 0.51 -4.83 -21.77
C THR A 188 1.24 -3.91 -20.79
N PHE A 189 1.50 -4.36 -19.56
CA PHE A 189 2.30 -3.62 -18.59
C PHE A 189 3.70 -3.33 -19.13
N SER A 190 4.37 -4.34 -19.68
CA SER A 190 5.74 -4.19 -20.20
C SER A 190 5.81 -3.20 -21.35
N ARG A 191 4.88 -3.27 -22.32
CA ARG A 191 4.77 -2.31 -23.43
C ARG A 191 4.45 -0.90 -22.93
N ALA A 192 3.50 -0.79 -22.01
CA ALA A 192 3.05 0.49 -21.47
C ALA A 192 4.14 1.18 -20.63
N LEU A 193 4.91 0.41 -19.84
CA LEU A 193 6.05 0.91 -19.09
C LEU A 193 7.16 1.40 -20.03
N LYS A 194 7.41 0.69 -21.14
CA LYS A 194 8.39 1.14 -22.14
C LYS A 194 7.96 2.43 -22.83
N LYS A 195 6.68 2.53 -23.17
CA LYS A 195 6.11 3.79 -23.68
C LYS A 195 6.26 4.92 -22.67
N LEU A 196 5.92 4.68 -21.40
CA LEU A 196 6.07 5.67 -20.34
C LEU A 196 7.53 6.15 -20.19
N GLN A 197 8.51 5.23 -20.23
CA GLN A 197 9.94 5.59 -20.25
C GLN A 197 10.29 6.58 -21.37
N ASN A 198 9.81 6.33 -22.58
CA ASN A 198 10.11 7.16 -23.74
C ASN A 198 9.46 8.55 -23.64
N GLU A 199 8.28 8.66 -23.03
CA GLU A 199 7.48 9.89 -22.97
C GLU A 199 7.80 10.78 -21.77
N THR A 200 8.29 10.18 -20.67
CA THR A 200 8.51 10.90 -19.41
C THR A 200 9.96 10.93 -18.94
N GLY A 201 10.86 10.20 -19.59
CA GLY A 201 12.28 10.15 -19.23
C GLY A 201 12.58 9.34 -17.96
N ILE A 202 11.61 8.57 -17.44
CA ILE A 202 11.87 7.66 -16.32
C ILE A 202 12.88 6.60 -16.76
N ARG A 203 13.83 6.27 -15.89
CA ARG A 203 14.84 5.23 -16.11
C ARG A 203 14.46 3.99 -15.32
N VAL A 204 14.45 2.83 -15.96
CA VAL A 204 14.09 1.55 -15.33
C VAL A 204 15.28 0.62 -15.37
N LYS A 205 15.76 0.20 -14.20
CA LYS A 205 16.86 -0.78 -14.03
C LYS A 205 16.40 -1.87 -13.07
N GLY A 206 16.08 -3.05 -13.62
CA GLY A 206 15.52 -4.15 -12.82
C GLY A 206 14.18 -3.77 -12.19
N SER A 207 14.10 -3.86 -10.86
CA SER A 207 12.95 -3.45 -10.03
C SER A 207 12.96 -1.97 -9.65
N THR A 208 14.05 -1.25 -9.93
CA THR A 208 14.21 0.15 -9.55
C THR A 208 13.85 1.09 -10.70
N ILE A 209 13.09 2.14 -10.37
CA ILE A 209 12.76 3.23 -11.27
C ILE A 209 13.35 4.51 -10.71
N THR A 210 14.08 5.26 -11.53
CA THR A 210 14.66 6.55 -11.16
C THR A 210 14.21 7.65 -12.09
N MET A 211 14.06 8.86 -11.56
CA MET A 211 13.80 10.06 -12.33
C MET A 211 14.42 11.28 -11.65
N ASP A 212 14.81 12.27 -12.45
CA ASP A 212 15.41 13.50 -11.94
C ASP A 212 14.33 14.48 -11.44
N ASP A 213 13.15 14.46 -12.05
CA ASP A 213 11.97 15.24 -11.64
C ASP A 213 10.69 14.45 -11.99
N CYS A 214 9.68 14.54 -11.14
CA CYS A 214 8.38 13.90 -11.35
C CYS A 214 7.42 14.74 -12.20
N ASN A 215 7.69 16.03 -12.47
CA ASN A 215 6.76 16.92 -13.18
C ASN A 215 6.30 16.38 -14.54
N GLN A 216 7.22 15.81 -15.33
CA GLN A 216 6.86 15.23 -16.62
C GLN A 216 5.97 14.00 -16.46
N LEU A 217 6.22 13.18 -15.44
CA LEU A 217 5.39 12.03 -15.11
C LEU A 217 3.99 12.46 -14.67
N VAL A 218 3.89 13.52 -13.85
CA VAL A 218 2.61 14.12 -13.46
C VAL A 218 1.85 14.64 -14.68
N ARG A 219 2.50 15.43 -15.55
CA ARG A 219 1.87 15.95 -16.78
C ARG A 219 1.33 14.84 -17.67
N TYR A 220 2.12 13.79 -17.90
CA TYR A 220 1.70 12.68 -18.74
C TYR A 220 0.54 11.87 -18.14
N SER A 221 0.64 11.56 -16.85
CA SER A 221 -0.28 10.63 -16.17
C SER A 221 -1.60 11.30 -15.80
N CYS A 222 -1.56 12.56 -15.40
CA CYS A 222 -2.72 13.31 -14.92
C CYS A 222 -3.47 14.04 -16.04
N ALA A 223 -2.95 14.09 -17.28
CA ALA A 223 -3.59 14.80 -18.40
C ALA A 223 -5.02 14.34 -18.72
N ALA A 224 -5.35 13.08 -18.41
CA ALA A 224 -6.69 12.52 -18.63
C ALA A 224 -7.56 12.47 -17.36
N CYS A 225 -7.06 12.95 -16.22
CA CYS A 225 -7.75 12.86 -14.94
C CYS A 225 -8.69 14.06 -14.72
N THR A 226 -9.88 13.78 -14.19
CA THR A 226 -10.91 14.76 -13.78
C THR A 226 -10.64 15.40 -12.42
N SER A 227 -9.58 14.98 -11.73
CA SER A 227 -9.19 15.50 -10.41
C SER A 227 -8.61 16.92 -10.48
N GLU A 228 -8.81 17.74 -9.45
CA GLU A 228 -8.08 19.00 -9.27
C GLU A 228 -6.56 18.76 -9.32
N PHE A 229 -5.84 19.64 -10.02
CA PHE A 229 -4.39 19.61 -10.12
C PHE A 229 -3.76 20.58 -9.10
N PRO A 230 -2.75 20.15 -8.30
CA PRO A 230 -2.20 18.81 -8.21
C PRO A 230 -3.12 17.84 -7.44
N CYS A 231 -3.14 16.57 -7.86
CA CYS A 231 -3.94 15.53 -7.20
C CYS A 231 -3.51 15.38 -5.74
N LYS A 232 -4.48 15.40 -4.80
CA LYS A 232 -4.23 15.28 -3.34
C LYS A 232 -3.51 13.98 -2.94
N ASP A 233 -3.46 12.98 -3.82
CA ASP A 233 -2.76 11.72 -3.59
C ASP A 233 -1.25 11.81 -3.86
N ILE A 234 -0.79 12.84 -4.58
CA ILE A 234 0.66 13.11 -4.76
C ILE A 234 1.25 13.63 -3.44
N SER A 235 0.42 14.25 -2.58
CA SER A 235 0.80 14.79 -1.27
C SER A 235 0.56 13.84 -0.09
N SER A 236 -0.18 12.73 -0.26
CA SER A 236 -0.57 11.87 0.87
C SER A 236 0.44 10.78 1.25
N ALA A 237 1.60 10.73 0.58
CA ALA A 237 2.71 9.85 0.99
C ALA A 237 3.50 10.39 2.22
N ALA A 238 3.07 11.53 2.79
CA ALA A 238 3.76 12.26 3.85
C ALA A 238 2.85 12.70 5.03
N GLU A 239 1.66 12.10 5.19
CA GLU A 239 0.79 12.33 6.37
C GLU A 239 0.60 11.07 7.23
#